data_AF-R9JQ61-F1
#
_entry.id   AF-R9JQ61-F1
#
_cell.length_a   1.000
_cell.length_b   1.000
_cell.length_c   1.000
_cell.angle_alpha   90.00
_cell.angle_beta   90.00
_cell.angle_gamma   90.00
#
_symmetry.space_group_name_H-M   'P 1'
#
loop_
_entity.id
_entity.type
_entity.pdbx_description
1 polymer ?
#
loop_
_entity_poly.entity_id
_entity_poly.type
_entity_poly.pdbx_seq_one_letter_code
_entity_poly.pdbx_strand_id
1 'polypeptide(L)'
;MMEDNIFLKNRKTLSLTDYMEAQENGRENLGTELPVAVYRLLEYSIREELTSRLGKEEQIDIFRSAGYRAGTYFAEKYLDSSLELSEFTAQLQKRLEEFKMGVLRIEKFDEETGKMVLTVSEDADCSGLPLLGETVCNYDEGFLAGVLTSYTGKPYNATEVNCWATGDRVCRFRADIDE
;
A
#
# COMPACT_ATOMS: atom_id res chain seq x y z
N MET A 1 -29.35 -22.12 -1.13
CA MET A 1 -30.15 -21.14 -0.37
C MET A 1 -29.47 -20.99 0.97
N MET A 2 -28.85 -19.83 1.26
CA MET A 2 -28.32 -19.56 2.60
C MET A 2 -29.51 -19.49 3.55
N GLU A 3 -29.55 -20.37 4.54
CA GLU A 3 -30.55 -20.32 5.62
C GLU A 3 -30.45 -18.96 6.32
N ASP A 4 -31.61 -18.35 6.59
CA ASP A 4 -31.74 -17.05 7.26
C ASP A 4 -31.07 -17.08 8.64
N ASN A 5 -29.78 -16.75 8.68
CA ASN A 5 -29.05 -16.64 9.92
C ASN A 5 -29.54 -15.39 10.67
N ILE A 6 -30.22 -15.61 11.80
CA ILE A 6 -30.80 -14.54 12.61
C ILE A 6 -29.76 -13.53 13.11
N PHE A 7 -28.49 -13.94 13.24
CA PHE A 7 -27.36 -13.08 13.61
C PHE A 7 -26.88 -12.17 12.47
N LEU A 8 -27.35 -12.40 11.24
CA LEU A 8 -27.05 -11.57 10.07
C LEU A 8 -28.20 -10.60 9.73
N LYS A 9 -29.34 -10.66 10.43
CA LYS A 9 -30.44 -9.69 10.26
C LYS A 9 -30.00 -8.32 10.80
N ASN A 10 -30.03 -7.29 9.95
CA ASN A 10 -29.61 -5.91 10.22
C ASN A 10 -28.10 -5.68 10.42
N ARG A 11 -27.23 -6.52 9.84
CA ARG A 11 -25.79 -6.33 9.94
C ARG A 11 -25.33 -5.10 9.14
N LYS A 12 -24.63 -4.17 9.80
CA LYS A 12 -23.92 -3.06 9.15
C LYS A 12 -22.99 -3.61 8.06
N THR A 13 -22.94 -2.98 6.89
CA THR A 13 -21.91 -3.25 5.89
C THR A 13 -20.54 -2.95 6.49
N LEU A 14 -19.66 -3.96 6.52
CA LEU A 14 -18.32 -3.81 7.04
C LEU A 14 -17.45 -2.98 6.09
N SER A 15 -16.55 -2.21 6.67
CA SER A 15 -15.53 -1.39 6.00
C SER A 15 -14.13 -1.97 6.22
N LEU A 16 -13.12 -1.42 5.54
CA LEU A 16 -11.72 -1.82 5.73
C LEU A 16 -11.32 -1.78 7.21
N THR A 17 -11.68 -0.73 7.93
CA THR A 17 -11.41 -0.58 9.37
C THR A 17 -11.99 -1.73 10.19
N ASP A 18 -13.23 -2.17 9.89
CA ASP A 18 -13.86 -3.26 10.63
C ASP A 18 -13.10 -4.60 10.42
N TYR A 19 -12.47 -4.80 9.26
CA TYR A 19 -11.63 -5.97 8.99
C TYR A 19 -10.25 -5.89 9.66
N MET A 20 -9.64 -4.70 9.69
CA MET A 20 -8.33 -4.48 10.30
C MET A 20 -8.37 -4.50 11.84
N GLU A 21 -9.53 -4.21 12.43
CA GLU A 21 -9.74 -4.27 13.89
C GLU A 21 -10.30 -5.63 14.36
N ALA A 22 -10.44 -6.60 13.45
CA ALA A 22 -10.88 -7.94 13.81
C ALA A 22 -9.88 -8.61 14.77
N GLN A 23 -10.41 -9.33 15.76
CA GLN A 23 -9.58 -9.94 16.80
C GLN A 23 -8.63 -11.00 16.22
N GLU A 24 -7.35 -10.93 16.60
CA GLU A 24 -6.31 -11.88 16.19
C GLU A 24 -6.36 -13.22 16.96
N ASN A 25 -7.26 -13.33 17.95
CA ASN A 25 -7.45 -14.55 18.76
C ASN A 25 -7.86 -15.78 17.93
N GLY A 26 -8.18 -15.63 16.64
CA GLY A 26 -8.40 -16.75 15.73
C GLY A 26 -7.12 -17.48 15.28
N ARG A 27 -5.91 -16.96 15.55
CA ARG A 27 -4.63 -17.51 15.06
C ARG A 27 -3.67 -17.94 16.17
N GLU A 28 -4.20 -18.52 17.25
CA GLU A 28 -3.46 -18.83 18.50
C GLU A 28 -2.13 -19.59 18.29
N ASN A 29 -2.07 -20.52 17.32
CA ASN A 29 -0.88 -21.34 17.08
C ASN A 29 0.07 -20.80 16.01
N LEU A 30 -0.46 -20.05 15.02
CA LEU A 30 0.31 -19.60 13.85
C LEU A 30 0.74 -18.13 13.95
N GLY A 31 0.13 -17.35 14.85
CA GLY A 31 0.41 -15.94 15.03
C GLY A 31 0.00 -15.08 13.83
N THR A 32 0.40 -13.81 13.86
CA THR A 32 0.05 -12.77 12.88
C THR A 32 0.93 -12.77 11.65
N GLU A 33 2.06 -13.47 11.70
CA GLU A 33 3.08 -13.48 10.66
C GLU A 33 2.73 -14.42 9.51
N LEU A 34 3.07 -14.01 8.30
CA LEU A 34 2.95 -14.82 7.08
C LEU A 34 4.21 -14.67 6.21
N PRO A 35 4.64 -15.73 5.51
CA PRO A 35 5.70 -15.60 4.50
C PRO A 35 5.26 -14.65 3.37
N VAL A 36 6.20 -13.87 2.82
CA VAL A 36 5.93 -12.97 1.67
C VAL A 36 5.33 -13.71 0.46
N ALA A 37 5.63 -15.00 0.31
CA ALA A 37 5.03 -15.84 -0.73
C ALA A 37 3.50 -15.95 -0.62
N VAL A 38 2.93 -15.93 0.60
CA VAL A 38 1.48 -15.98 0.82
C VAL A 38 0.83 -14.64 0.45
N TYR A 39 1.48 -13.54 0.82
CA TYR A 39 1.06 -12.19 0.40
C TYR A 39 1.03 -12.06 -1.13
N ARG A 40 2.14 -12.43 -1.79
CA ARG A 40 2.23 -12.39 -3.26
C ARG A 40 1.26 -13.34 -3.95
N LEU A 41 0.99 -14.50 -3.36
CA LEU A 41 -0.01 -15.41 -3.90
C LEU A 41 -1.39 -14.74 -3.95
N LEU A 42 -1.78 -14.02 -2.89
CA LEU A 42 -3.02 -13.25 -2.87
C LEU A 42 -2.99 -12.10 -3.89
N GLU A 43 -1.97 -11.27 -3.83
CA GLU A 43 -1.82 -10.06 -4.66
C GLU A 43 -1.84 -10.41 -6.16
N TYR A 44 -0.94 -11.29 -6.61
CA TYR A 44 -0.77 -11.60 -8.03
C TYR A 44 -1.92 -12.42 -8.59
N SER A 45 -2.57 -13.29 -7.79
CA SER A 45 -3.77 -13.99 -8.26
C SER A 45 -4.95 -13.04 -8.49
N ILE A 46 -5.14 -12.04 -7.63
CA ILE A 46 -6.14 -10.98 -7.83
C ILE A 46 -5.77 -10.13 -9.05
N ARG A 47 -4.50 -9.77 -9.20
CA ARG A 47 -4.00 -9.01 -10.34
C ARG A 47 -4.30 -9.71 -11.66
N GLU A 48 -4.02 -11.02 -11.75
CA GLU A 48 -4.30 -11.82 -12.95
C GLU A 48 -5.80 -11.88 -13.25
N GLU A 49 -6.64 -12.12 -12.24
CA GLU A 49 -8.10 -12.16 -12.40
C GLU A 49 -8.68 -10.82 -12.86
N LEU A 50 -8.24 -9.70 -12.27
CA LEU A 50 -8.68 -8.36 -12.68
C LEU A 50 -8.24 -8.05 -14.11
N THR A 51 -6.99 -8.34 -14.44
CA THR A 51 -6.45 -8.11 -15.80
C THR A 51 -7.22 -8.93 -16.83
N SER A 52 -7.48 -10.21 -16.54
CA SER A 52 -8.22 -11.13 -17.42
C SER A 52 -9.65 -10.66 -17.68
N ARG A 53 -10.32 -10.12 -16.66
CA ARG A 53 -11.75 -9.78 -16.71
C ARG A 53 -12.02 -8.34 -17.17
N LEU A 54 -11.18 -7.41 -16.78
CA LEU A 54 -11.41 -5.97 -16.91
C LEU A 54 -10.34 -5.27 -17.75
N GLY A 55 -9.24 -5.96 -18.06
CA GLY A 55 -8.09 -5.38 -18.72
C GLY A 55 -7.10 -4.75 -17.75
N LYS A 56 -5.91 -4.49 -18.28
CA LYS A 56 -4.76 -4.00 -17.50
C LYS A 56 -4.98 -2.61 -16.89
N GLU A 57 -5.53 -1.68 -17.66
CA GLU A 57 -5.75 -0.30 -17.19
C GLU A 57 -6.67 -0.26 -15.97
N GLU A 58 -7.79 -0.99 -16.02
CA GLU A 58 -8.73 -1.09 -14.89
C GLU A 58 -8.08 -1.81 -13.69
N GLN A 59 -7.27 -2.85 -13.93
CA GLN A 59 -6.53 -3.50 -12.84
C GLN A 59 -5.58 -2.53 -12.14
N ILE A 60 -4.83 -1.71 -12.89
CA ILE A 60 -3.91 -0.71 -12.35
C ILE A 60 -4.69 0.32 -11.52
N ASP A 61 -5.80 0.84 -12.04
CA ASP A 61 -6.64 1.82 -11.33
C ASP A 61 -7.21 1.26 -10.02
N ILE A 62 -7.70 0.01 -10.06
CA ILE A 62 -8.19 -0.68 -8.85
C ILE A 62 -7.06 -0.86 -7.82
N PHE A 63 -5.87 -1.26 -8.24
CA PHE A 63 -4.73 -1.44 -7.33
C PHE A 63 -4.28 -0.11 -6.71
N ARG A 64 -4.18 0.96 -7.51
CA ARG A 64 -3.89 2.32 -7.00
C ARG A 64 -4.96 2.80 -6.03
N SER A 65 -6.23 2.60 -6.36
CA SER A 65 -7.35 2.97 -5.50
C SER A 65 -7.37 2.17 -4.19
N ALA A 66 -7.05 0.87 -4.24
CA ALA A 66 -6.94 0.02 -3.06
C ALA A 66 -5.75 0.46 -2.18
N GLY A 67 -4.59 0.71 -2.80
CA GLY A 67 -3.41 1.26 -2.16
C GLY A 67 -3.72 2.57 -1.45
N TYR A 68 -4.37 3.52 -2.14
CA TYR A 68 -4.74 4.81 -1.56
C TYR A 68 -5.58 4.66 -0.29
N ARG A 69 -6.62 3.81 -0.33
CA ARG A 69 -7.45 3.52 0.85
C ARG A 69 -6.63 2.92 2.00
N ALA A 70 -5.74 1.99 1.69
CA ALA A 70 -4.87 1.36 2.68
C ALA A 70 -3.86 2.35 3.27
N GLY A 71 -3.27 3.21 2.44
CA GLY A 71 -2.33 4.25 2.85
C GLY A 71 -2.98 5.30 3.74
N THR A 72 -4.20 5.76 3.41
CA THR A 72 -4.97 6.65 4.29
C THR A 72 -5.26 5.99 5.63
N TYR A 73 -5.77 4.75 5.63
CA TYR A 73 -6.00 4.00 6.87
C TYR A 73 -4.71 3.86 7.70
N PHE A 74 -3.60 3.52 7.05
CA PHE A 74 -2.32 3.32 7.71
C PHE A 74 -1.82 4.60 8.36
N ALA A 75 -1.92 5.73 7.65
CA ALA A 75 -1.55 7.03 8.19
C ALA A 75 -2.41 7.44 9.39
N GLU A 76 -3.73 7.27 9.31
CA GLU A 76 -4.65 7.59 10.40
C GLU A 76 -4.45 6.70 11.64
N LYS A 77 -4.11 5.42 11.44
CA LYS A 77 -4.07 4.42 12.51
C LYS A 77 -2.69 4.28 13.16
N TYR A 78 -1.62 4.36 12.38
CA TYR A 78 -0.27 3.97 12.81
C TYR A 78 0.74 5.10 12.81
N LEU A 79 0.38 6.27 12.27
CA LEU A 79 1.22 7.47 12.21
C LEU A 79 0.60 8.61 13.02
N ASP A 80 1.45 9.57 13.40
CA ASP A 80 1.06 10.80 14.07
C ASP A 80 1.20 11.97 13.10
N SER A 81 0.06 12.46 12.60
CA SER A 81 0.01 13.56 11.65
C SER A 81 0.29 14.94 12.26
N SER A 82 0.42 15.03 13.59
CA SER A 82 0.81 16.27 14.27
C SER A 82 2.33 16.51 14.28
N LEU A 83 3.11 15.51 13.88
CA LEU A 83 4.57 15.61 13.79
C LEU A 83 5.01 16.51 12.63
N GLU A 84 6.16 17.17 12.84
CA GLU A 84 6.86 17.85 11.75
C GLU A 84 7.36 16.83 10.70
N LEU A 85 7.56 17.27 9.46
CA LEU A 85 7.78 16.37 8.33
C LEU A 85 8.94 15.38 8.52
N SER A 86 10.05 15.82 9.10
CA SER A 86 11.22 14.96 9.34
C SER A 86 10.91 13.85 10.36
N GLU A 87 10.13 14.15 11.39
CA GLU A 87 9.70 13.19 12.41
C GLU A 87 8.62 12.26 11.86
N PHE A 88 7.67 12.80 11.09
CA PHE A 88 6.64 12.02 10.40
C PHE A 88 7.26 11.00 9.43
N THR A 89 8.18 11.44 8.57
CA THR A 89 8.86 10.56 7.61
C THR A 89 9.70 9.49 8.30
N ALA A 90 10.42 9.84 9.37
CA ALA A 90 11.15 8.87 10.19
C ALA A 90 10.22 7.83 10.83
N GLN A 91 9.05 8.25 11.32
CA GLN A 91 8.04 7.33 11.85
C GLN A 91 7.48 6.42 10.76
N LEU A 92 7.14 6.95 9.58
CA LEU A 92 6.67 6.18 8.44
C LEU A 92 7.67 5.10 8.03
N GLN A 93 8.95 5.45 7.89
CA GLN A 93 10.01 4.48 7.57
C GLN A 93 10.06 3.35 8.60
N LYS A 94 10.07 3.69 9.89
CA LYS A 94 10.08 2.72 10.98
C LYS A 94 8.85 1.82 10.94
N ARG A 95 7.66 2.36 10.71
CA ARG A 95 6.42 1.58 10.65
C ARG A 95 6.42 0.62 9.46
N LEU A 96 6.87 1.05 8.28
CA LEU A 96 6.94 0.14 7.12
C LEU A 96 7.90 -1.03 7.36
N GLU A 97 9.02 -0.79 8.05
CA GLU A 97 9.95 -1.86 8.45
C GLU A 97 9.34 -2.79 9.51
N GLU A 98 8.67 -2.24 10.54
CA GLU A 98 7.98 -3.03 11.58
C GLU A 98 6.88 -3.93 10.99
N PHE A 99 6.12 -3.42 10.02
CA PHE A 99 5.09 -4.16 9.29
C PHE A 99 5.64 -5.02 8.15
N LYS A 100 6.96 -5.00 7.92
CA LYS A 100 7.67 -5.76 6.88
C LYS A 100 7.13 -5.51 5.46
N MET A 101 6.70 -4.28 5.21
CA MET A 101 6.20 -3.85 3.90
C MET A 101 7.35 -3.46 2.96
N GLY A 102 8.40 -2.88 3.54
CA GLY A 102 9.60 -2.48 2.80
C GLY A 102 10.43 -1.47 3.59
N VAL A 103 11.63 -1.19 3.09
CA VAL A 103 12.56 -0.22 3.65
C VAL A 103 12.46 1.07 2.85
N LEU A 104 11.70 2.03 3.38
CA LEU A 104 11.48 3.33 2.75
C LEU A 104 12.67 4.28 2.99
N ARG A 105 13.00 5.09 1.98
CA ARG A 105 13.89 6.27 2.10
C ARG A 105 13.35 7.44 1.29
N ILE A 106 13.55 8.65 1.80
CA ILE A 106 13.29 9.89 1.06
C ILE A 106 14.60 10.32 0.40
N GLU A 107 14.66 10.29 -0.93
CA GLU A 107 15.84 10.72 -1.69
C GLU A 107 15.87 12.23 -1.88
N LYS A 108 14.70 12.83 -2.13
CA LYS A 108 14.55 14.26 -2.34
C LYS A 108 13.18 14.73 -1.87
N PHE A 109 13.15 15.91 -1.27
CA PHE A 109 11.93 16.67 -1.03
C PHE A 109 12.16 18.12 -1.44
N ASP A 110 11.22 18.67 -2.18
CA ASP A 110 11.18 20.07 -2.59
C ASP A 110 10.04 20.76 -1.84
N GLU A 111 10.38 21.55 -0.82
CA GLU A 111 9.41 22.20 0.07
C GLU A 111 8.51 23.22 -0.66
N GLU A 112 9.03 23.89 -1.69
CA GLU A 112 8.29 24.90 -2.44
C GLU A 112 7.18 24.27 -3.28
N THR A 113 7.50 23.16 -3.95
CA THR A 113 6.58 22.49 -4.88
C THR A 113 5.83 21.32 -4.25
N GLY A 114 6.27 20.82 -3.11
CA GLY A 114 5.79 19.58 -2.49
C GLY A 114 6.30 18.31 -3.16
N LYS A 115 7.16 18.39 -4.17
CA LYS A 115 7.59 17.20 -4.93
C LYS A 115 8.53 16.32 -4.11
N MET A 116 8.29 15.02 -4.15
CA MET A 116 9.07 14.02 -3.44
C MET A 116 9.60 12.95 -4.38
N VAL A 117 10.81 12.47 -4.08
CA VAL A 117 11.34 11.22 -4.64
C VAL A 117 11.58 10.27 -3.48
N LEU A 118 10.91 9.12 -3.54
CA LEU A 118 10.96 8.08 -2.52
C LEU A 118 11.51 6.80 -3.13
N THR A 119 12.19 5.99 -2.33
CA THR A 119 12.57 4.63 -2.71
C THR A 119 12.13 3.63 -1.67
N VAL A 120 11.70 2.46 -2.13
CA VAL A 120 11.41 1.30 -1.30
C VAL A 120 12.33 0.17 -1.75
N SER A 121 13.17 -0.30 -0.83
CA SER A 121 13.97 -1.53 -1.01
C SER A 121 13.39 -2.66 -0.18
N GLU A 122 13.64 -3.92 -0.57
CA GLU A 122 13.03 -5.08 0.10
C GLU A 122 11.49 -5.02 0.14
N ASP A 123 10.94 -4.32 -0.84
CA ASP A 123 9.52 -4.16 -1.09
C ASP A 123 8.81 -5.52 -1.23
N ALA A 124 7.77 -5.71 -0.43
CA ALA A 124 6.96 -6.93 -0.41
C ALA A 124 6.31 -7.23 -1.76
N ASP A 125 5.97 -6.20 -2.55
CA ASP A 125 5.27 -6.33 -3.83
C ASP A 125 6.26 -6.75 -4.94
N CYS A 126 7.39 -6.03 -5.09
CA CYS A 126 8.28 -6.18 -6.26
C CYS A 126 9.60 -6.93 -6.02
N SER A 127 10.17 -6.94 -4.80
CA SER A 127 11.56 -7.36 -4.61
C SER A 127 11.77 -8.86 -4.84
N GLY A 128 12.66 -9.23 -5.76
CA GLY A 128 12.96 -10.62 -6.11
C GLY A 128 12.03 -11.23 -7.16
N LEU A 129 11.15 -10.43 -7.78
CA LEU A 129 10.38 -10.86 -8.95
C LEU A 129 11.29 -11.09 -10.18
N PRO A 130 10.82 -11.89 -11.16
CA PRO A 130 11.46 -11.95 -12.47
C PRO A 130 11.41 -10.60 -13.19
N LEU A 131 12.23 -10.45 -14.23
CA LEU A 131 12.14 -9.30 -15.13
C LEU A 131 10.83 -9.37 -15.92
N LEU A 132 9.97 -8.38 -15.71
CA LEU A 132 8.67 -8.24 -16.39
C LEU A 132 8.71 -7.16 -17.48
N GLY A 133 9.72 -6.27 -17.45
CA GLY A 133 9.87 -5.19 -18.44
C GLY A 133 8.92 -4.01 -18.22
N GLU A 134 8.25 -3.97 -17.08
CA GLU A 134 7.33 -2.89 -16.69
C GLU A 134 7.35 -2.65 -15.18
N THR A 135 6.92 -1.47 -14.76
CA THR A 135 6.62 -1.12 -13.38
C THR A 135 5.38 -1.88 -12.91
N VAL A 136 5.37 -2.32 -11.65
CA VAL A 136 4.34 -3.23 -11.13
C VAL A 136 3.81 -2.87 -9.74
N CYS A 137 4.44 -1.94 -9.03
CA CYS A 137 4.05 -1.52 -7.68
C CYS A 137 2.85 -0.55 -7.70
N ASN A 138 1.76 -0.92 -8.37
CA ASN A 138 0.58 -0.05 -8.50
C ASN A 138 -0.15 0.13 -7.17
N TYR A 139 -0.06 -0.87 -6.28
CA TYR A 139 -0.56 -0.75 -4.93
C TYR A 139 0.27 0.25 -4.12
N ASP A 140 1.60 0.21 -4.19
CA ASP A 140 2.47 1.18 -3.50
C ASP A 140 2.31 2.61 -4.02
N GLU A 141 2.11 2.80 -5.32
CA GLU A 141 1.75 4.11 -5.90
C GLU A 141 0.53 4.70 -5.16
N GLY A 142 -0.52 3.89 -5.03
CA GLY A 142 -1.70 4.27 -4.25
C GLY A 142 -1.38 4.49 -2.77
N PHE A 143 -0.68 3.56 -2.14
CA PHE A 143 -0.39 3.59 -0.71
C PHE A 143 0.37 4.85 -0.30
N LEU A 144 1.44 5.18 -1.03
CA LEU A 144 2.23 6.39 -0.78
C LEU A 144 1.40 7.65 -1.02
N ALA A 145 0.59 7.69 -2.09
CA ALA A 145 -0.33 8.79 -2.34
C ALA A 145 -1.34 9.00 -1.20
N GLY A 146 -1.92 7.91 -0.68
CA GLY A 146 -2.87 7.94 0.44
C GLY A 146 -2.23 8.42 1.76
N VAL A 147 -1.02 7.96 2.07
CA VAL A 147 -0.26 8.40 3.25
C VAL A 147 0.08 9.89 3.17
N LEU A 148 0.66 10.33 2.05
CA LEU A 148 1.09 11.71 1.85
C LEU A 148 -0.11 12.68 1.83
N THR A 149 -1.22 12.26 1.22
CA THR A 149 -2.46 13.06 1.22
C THR A 149 -3.02 13.19 2.62
N SER A 150 -3.07 12.09 3.37
CA SER A 150 -3.56 12.11 4.75
C SER A 150 -2.70 12.97 5.68
N TYR A 151 -1.38 12.99 5.48
CA TYR A 151 -0.47 13.80 6.29
C TYR A 151 -0.53 15.28 5.95
N THR A 152 -0.43 15.61 4.65
CA THR A 152 -0.28 17.00 4.20
C THR A 152 -1.60 17.74 4.04
N GLY A 153 -2.72 17.01 3.92
CA GLY A 153 -4.03 17.55 3.55
C GLY A 153 -4.12 18.01 2.09
N LYS A 154 -3.08 17.77 1.27
CA LYS A 154 -3.05 18.10 -0.17
C LYS A 154 -3.21 16.81 -0.98
N PRO A 155 -3.92 16.83 -2.12
CA PRO A 155 -4.09 15.63 -2.94
C PRO A 155 -2.76 15.24 -3.59
N TYR A 156 -2.11 14.20 -3.09
CA TYR A 156 -0.90 13.65 -3.69
C TYR A 156 -1.25 12.50 -4.62
N ASN A 157 -0.44 12.39 -5.68
CA ASN A 157 -0.34 11.20 -6.51
C ASN A 157 1.11 10.71 -6.47
N ALA A 158 1.32 9.41 -6.68
CA ALA A 158 2.64 8.82 -6.80
C ALA A 158 2.73 7.94 -8.05
N THR A 159 3.87 7.99 -8.72
CA THR A 159 4.16 7.20 -9.92
C THR A 159 5.48 6.46 -9.74
N GLU A 160 5.47 5.16 -9.97
CA GLU A 160 6.68 4.34 -10.00
C GLU A 160 7.50 4.70 -11.25
N VAL A 161 8.75 5.12 -11.06
CA VAL A 161 9.68 5.53 -12.12
C VAL A 161 10.83 4.55 -12.32
N ASN A 162 11.11 3.71 -11.32
CA ASN A 162 12.06 2.58 -11.38
C ASN A 162 11.47 1.41 -10.63
N CYS A 163 11.67 0.18 -11.12
CA CYS A 163 11.13 -1.02 -10.49
C CYS A 163 12.14 -2.17 -10.49
N TRP A 164 12.10 -2.99 -9.44
CA TRP A 164 12.80 -4.28 -9.43
C TRP A 164 12.47 -5.13 -10.67
N ALA A 165 11.19 -5.17 -11.06
CA ALA A 165 10.72 -5.95 -12.21
C ALA A 165 11.22 -5.41 -13.56
N THR A 166 11.77 -4.19 -13.60
CA THR A 166 12.45 -3.61 -14.78
C THR A 166 13.96 -3.82 -14.78
N GLY A 167 14.51 -4.43 -13.72
CA GLY A 167 15.94 -4.71 -13.56
C GLY A 167 16.69 -3.76 -12.63
N ASP A 168 15.99 -2.83 -11.98
CA ASP A 168 16.55 -2.05 -10.87
C ASP A 168 16.66 -2.89 -9.60
N ARG A 169 17.31 -2.35 -8.56
CA ARG A 169 17.45 -3.02 -7.24
C ARG A 169 16.52 -2.47 -6.17
N VAL A 170 15.83 -1.39 -6.47
CA VAL A 170 14.89 -0.69 -5.59
C VAL A 170 13.74 -0.16 -6.44
N CYS A 171 12.54 -0.10 -5.87
CA CYS A 171 11.38 0.53 -6.48
C CYS A 171 11.44 2.04 -6.12
N ARG A 172 11.38 2.94 -7.10
CA ARG A 172 11.48 4.40 -6.92
C ARG A 172 10.19 5.07 -7.37
N PHE A 173 9.71 6.00 -6.57
CA PHE A 173 8.45 6.68 -6.77
C PHE A 173 8.68 8.18 -6.81
N ARG A 174 8.05 8.85 -7.76
CA ARG A 174 7.89 10.31 -7.74
C ARG A 174 6.50 10.61 -7.21
N ALA A 175 6.41 11.44 -6.18
CA ALA A 175 5.13 11.92 -5.67
C ALA A 175 5.02 13.44 -5.89
N ASP A 176 3.86 13.84 -6.40
CA ASP A 176 3.55 15.20 -6.80
C ASP A 176 2.14 15.55 -6.26
N ILE A 177 1.88 16.83 -6.01
CA ILE A 177 0.52 17.31 -5.67
C ILE A 177 -0.28 17.39 -6.98
N ASP A 178 -1.43 16.75 -7.02
CA ASP A 178 -2.41 16.90 -8.10
C ASP A 178 -3.05 18.29 -8.00
N GLU A 179 -2.92 19.11 -9.04
CA GLU A 179 -3.53 20.45 -9.14
C GLU A 179 -5.03 20.40 -9.48
#